data_AF-A0A3L9Y9N3-F1
#
_entry.id   AF-A0A3L9Y9N3-F1
#
_cell.length_a   1.000
_cell.length_b   1.000
_cell.length_c   1.000
_cell.angle_alpha   90.00
_cell.angle_beta   90.00
_cell.angle_gamma   90.00
#
_symmetry.space_group_name_H-M   'P 1'
#
loop_
_entity.id
_entity.type
_entity.pdbx_description
1 polymer ?
#
loop_
_entity_poly.entity_id
_entity_poly.type
_entity_poly.pdbx_seq_one_letter_code
_entity_poly.pdbx_strand_id
1 'polypeptide(L)'
;MQKLKQIYRWIFNGQGVLGEICTAFAIVTVINSVMMIVGLDTPKQGQFAYVHLLIRLAIISLIFALWDWESTISDLRRYAADLRQPRCPSFQRVCRFILSDTFDASCMIFTPVVILICVITILGVSEPTGGPGFYLALVLLYGLIWILIVALMLVDKARRLANGRRDR
;
A
#
# COMPACT_ATOMS: atom_id res chain seq x y z
N MET A 1 -25.11 10.42 5.69
CA MET A 1 -24.21 9.33 6.15
C MET A 1 -24.36 8.02 5.37
N GLN A 2 -25.58 7.53 5.09
CA GLN A 2 -25.77 6.24 4.39
C GLN A 2 -25.20 6.17 2.96
N LYS A 3 -25.35 7.24 2.14
CA LYS A 3 -24.77 7.28 0.77
C LYS A 3 -23.24 7.24 0.76
N LEU A 4 -22.61 7.88 1.75
CA LEU A 4 -21.16 7.88 1.95
C LEU A 4 -20.65 6.46 2.31
N LYS A 5 -21.39 5.77 3.18
CA LYS A 5 -21.11 4.38 3.55
C LYS A 5 -21.27 3.41 2.38
N GLN A 6 -22.14 3.72 1.43
CA GLN A 6 -22.39 2.90 0.24
C GLN A 6 -21.31 3.07 -0.84
N ILE A 7 -20.83 4.31 -1.06
CA ILE A 7 -19.68 4.58 -1.94
C ILE A 7 -18.41 3.97 -1.34
N TYR A 8 -18.22 4.13 -0.03
CA TYR A 8 -17.13 3.49 0.71
C TYR A 8 -17.14 1.97 0.54
N ARG A 9 -18.29 1.34 0.80
CA ARG A 9 -18.43 -0.11 0.67
C ARG A 9 -18.26 -0.58 -0.78
N TRP A 10 -18.45 0.28 -1.78
CA TRP A 10 -18.18 -0.03 -3.18
C TRP A 10 -16.68 0.06 -3.53
N ILE A 11 -15.95 1.03 -2.96
CA ILE A 11 -14.51 1.22 -3.18
C ILE A 11 -13.68 0.17 -2.42
N PHE A 12 -14.12 -0.22 -1.22
CA PHE A 12 -13.39 -1.09 -0.30
C PHE A 12 -14.00 -2.49 -0.16
N ASN A 13 -14.83 -2.90 -1.12
CA ASN A 13 -15.67 -4.10 -1.00
C ASN A 13 -14.81 -5.37 -0.91
N GLY A 14 -14.72 -5.97 0.29
CA GLY A 14 -14.05 -7.26 0.52
C GLY A 14 -12.70 -7.19 1.23
N GLN A 15 -12.22 -6.00 1.62
CA GLN A 15 -10.95 -5.84 2.31
C GLN A 15 -11.12 -5.83 3.84
N GLY A 16 -10.12 -6.37 4.56
CA GLY A 16 -9.97 -6.09 6.00
C GLY A 16 -9.51 -4.64 6.21
N VAL A 17 -9.66 -4.10 7.42
CA VAL A 17 -9.43 -2.67 7.72
C VAL A 17 -8.02 -2.20 7.31
N LEU A 18 -7.03 -3.09 7.39
CA LEU A 18 -5.66 -2.83 6.96
C LEU A 18 -5.54 -2.55 5.46
N GLY A 19 -6.29 -3.27 4.62
CA GLY A 19 -6.32 -3.03 3.18
C GLY A 19 -6.87 -1.65 2.87
N GLU A 20 -7.94 -1.27 3.56
CA GLU A 20 -8.58 0.03 3.37
C GLU A 20 -7.66 1.19 3.77
N ILE A 21 -6.94 1.06 4.90
CA ILE A 21 -5.93 2.03 5.34
C ILE A 21 -4.80 2.16 4.31
N CYS A 22 -4.27 1.04 3.81
CA CYS A 22 -3.19 1.04 2.83
C CYS A 22 -3.62 1.70 1.52
N THR A 23 -4.83 1.39 1.06
CA THR A 23 -5.41 1.98 -0.15
C THR A 23 -5.63 3.48 0.02
N ALA A 24 -6.23 3.91 1.12
CA ALA A 24 -6.42 5.33 1.41
C ALA A 24 -5.08 6.08 1.50
N PHE A 25 -4.09 5.51 2.19
CA PHE A 25 -2.76 6.09 2.30
C PHE A 25 -2.05 6.19 0.94
N ALA A 26 -2.10 5.14 0.12
CA ALA A 26 -1.50 5.14 -1.21
C ALA A 26 -2.11 6.21 -2.11
N ILE A 27 -3.45 6.28 -2.16
CA ILE A 27 -4.17 7.28 -2.98
C ILE A 27 -3.80 8.69 -2.57
N VAL A 28 -3.89 9.02 -1.27
CA VAL A 28 -3.56 10.38 -0.79
C VAL A 28 -2.08 10.69 -1.02
N THR A 29 -1.20 9.70 -0.89
CA THR A 29 0.25 9.89 -1.11
C THR A 29 0.56 10.15 -2.57
N VAL A 30 -0.04 9.41 -3.50
CA VAL A 30 0.15 9.63 -4.95
C VAL A 30 -0.41 10.99 -5.36
N ILE A 31 -1.64 11.31 -4.96
CA ILE A 31 -2.28 12.61 -5.28
C ILE A 31 -1.43 13.77 -4.75
N ASN A 32 -1.05 13.74 -3.47
CA ASN A 32 -0.27 14.82 -2.88
C ASN A 32 1.13 14.93 -3.52
N SER A 33 1.74 13.80 -3.88
CA SER A 33 3.02 13.81 -4.60
C SER A 33 2.87 14.47 -5.97
N VAL A 34 1.83 14.13 -6.74
CA VAL A 34 1.54 14.75 -8.03
C VAL A 34 1.30 16.25 -7.89
N MET A 35 0.52 16.68 -6.89
CA MET A 35 0.29 18.10 -6.62
C MET A 35 1.59 18.87 -6.36
N MET A 36 2.51 18.28 -5.58
CA MET A 36 3.81 18.90 -5.29
C MET A 36 4.75 18.90 -6.51
N ILE A 37 4.67 17.91 -7.39
CA ILE A 37 5.46 17.84 -8.63
C ILE A 37 4.98 18.89 -9.64
N VAL A 38 3.65 19.05 -9.79
CA VAL A 38 3.05 20.02 -10.73
C VAL A 38 3.11 21.47 -10.18
N GLY A 39 3.50 21.64 -8.91
CA GLY A 39 3.61 22.96 -8.27
C GLY A 39 2.29 23.50 -7.73
N LEU A 40 1.28 22.65 -7.56
CA LEU A 40 0.00 22.99 -6.92
C LEU A 40 0.11 23.05 -5.39
N ASP A 41 1.10 22.36 -4.81
CA ASP A 41 1.42 22.43 -3.37
C ASP A 41 2.94 22.54 -3.15
N THR A 42 3.33 23.07 -1.99
CA THR A 42 4.72 23.27 -1.60
C THR A 42 5.34 21.95 -1.09
N PRO A 43 6.40 21.45 -1.75
CA PRO A 43 7.06 20.22 -1.35
C PRO A 43 7.72 20.38 0.02
N LYS A 44 7.46 19.43 0.92
CA LYS A 44 8.09 19.44 2.24
C LYS A 44 9.55 19.04 2.11
N GLN A 45 10.40 19.66 2.92
CA GLN A 45 11.86 19.54 2.84
C GLN A 45 12.42 18.81 4.06
N GLY A 46 13.60 18.20 3.88
CA GLY A 46 14.32 17.53 4.97
C GLY A 46 13.53 16.43 5.66
N GLN A 47 13.83 16.22 6.95
CA GLN A 47 13.16 15.21 7.79
C GLN A 47 11.64 15.44 7.90
N PHE A 48 11.20 16.69 7.77
CA PHE A 48 9.78 17.04 7.88
C PHE A 48 8.93 16.34 6.82
N ALA A 49 9.46 16.08 5.62
CA ALA A 49 8.73 15.35 4.58
C ALA A 49 8.36 13.92 4.99
N TYR A 50 9.30 13.21 5.62
CA TYR A 50 9.14 11.83 6.08
C TYR A 50 8.23 11.75 7.30
N VAL A 51 8.43 12.64 8.28
CA VAL A 51 7.56 12.75 9.45
C VAL A 51 6.12 13.06 9.03
N HIS A 52 5.93 13.99 8.09
CA HIS A 52 4.61 14.33 7.57
C HIS A 52 3.91 13.13 6.89
N LEU A 53 4.64 12.27 6.18
CA LEU A 53 4.08 11.03 5.62
C LEU A 53 3.66 10.04 6.70
N LEU A 54 4.47 9.83 7.74
CA LEU A 54 4.13 8.95 8.86
C LEU A 54 2.93 9.48 9.65
N ILE A 55 2.87 10.80 9.89
CA ILE A 55 1.71 11.44 10.53
C ILE A 55 0.45 11.23 9.70
N ARG A 56 0.53 11.38 8.38
CA ARG A 56 -0.62 11.14 7.49
C ARG A 56 -1.11 9.70 7.60
N LEU A 57 -0.21 8.73 7.60
CA LEU A 57 -0.57 7.33 7.82
C LEU A 57 -1.23 7.13 9.18
N ALA A 58 -0.71 7.76 10.24
CA ALA A 58 -1.27 7.68 11.58
C ALA A 58 -2.68 8.28 11.65
N ILE A 59 -2.91 9.44 11.03
CA ILE A 59 -4.22 10.08 10.95
C ILE A 59 -5.22 9.18 10.20
N ILE A 60 -4.83 8.64 9.05
CA ILE A 60 -5.68 7.72 8.29
C ILE A 60 -6.00 6.49 9.15
N SER A 61 -4.99 5.86 9.73
CA SER A 61 -5.17 4.69 10.60
C SER A 61 -6.11 4.98 11.77
N LEU A 62 -6.00 6.16 12.40
CA LEU A 62 -6.86 6.59 13.49
C LEU A 62 -8.31 6.78 13.03
N ILE A 63 -8.54 7.41 11.88
CA ILE A 63 -9.89 7.60 11.32
C ILE A 63 -10.56 6.24 11.10
N PHE A 64 -9.86 5.28 10.50
CA PHE A 64 -10.40 3.94 10.26
C PHE A 64 -10.62 3.17 11.56
N ALA A 65 -9.69 3.27 12.52
CA ALA A 65 -9.85 2.65 13.83
C ALA A 65 -11.08 3.18 14.57
N LEU A 66 -11.34 4.50 14.53
CA LEU A 66 -12.52 5.11 15.14
C LEU A 66 -13.82 4.77 14.40
N TRP A 67 -13.75 4.56 13.09
CA TRP A 67 -14.94 4.27 12.27
C TRP A 67 -15.42 2.82 12.42
N ASP A 68 -14.51 1.85 12.50
CA ASP A 68 -14.83 0.42 12.60
C ASP A 68 -13.94 -0.29 13.63
N TRP A 69 -14.14 0.09 14.89
CA TRP A 69 -13.31 -0.37 16.01
C TRP A 69 -13.34 -1.89 16.20
N GLU A 70 -14.52 -2.51 16.06
CA GLU A 70 -14.68 -3.97 16.23
C GLU A 70 -13.92 -4.75 15.16
N SER A 71 -14.03 -4.33 13.88
CA SER A 71 -13.31 -4.97 12.78
C SER A 71 -11.80 -4.73 12.90
N THR A 72 -11.39 -3.53 13.32
CA THR A 72 -9.97 -3.17 13.52
C THR A 72 -9.30 -4.04 14.57
N ILE A 73 -9.94 -4.23 15.74
CA ILE A 73 -9.39 -5.09 16.80
C ILE A 73 -9.34 -6.56 16.35
N SER A 74 -10.38 -7.03 15.66
CA SER A 74 -10.45 -8.40 15.16
C SER A 74 -9.32 -8.69 14.17
N ASP A 75 -9.09 -7.78 13.21
CA ASP A 75 -8.02 -7.90 12.23
C ASP A 75 -6.63 -7.77 12.86
N LEU A 76 -6.45 -6.84 13.80
CA LEU A 76 -5.19 -6.70 14.54
C LEU A 76 -4.88 -7.97 15.35
N ARG A 77 -5.90 -8.56 15.99
CA ARG A 77 -5.75 -9.81 16.76
C ARG A 77 -5.41 -10.99 15.85
N ARG A 78 -6.02 -11.07 14.66
CA ARG A 78 -5.67 -12.06 13.63
C ARG A 78 -4.24 -11.89 13.15
N TYR A 79 -3.83 -10.66 12.85
CA TYR A 79 -2.49 -10.35 12.39
C TYR A 79 -1.43 -10.66 13.46
N ALA A 80 -1.69 -10.30 14.72
CA ALA A 80 -0.83 -10.62 15.86
C ALA A 80 -0.74 -12.14 16.11
N ALA A 81 -1.84 -12.88 15.90
CA ALA A 81 -1.84 -14.34 16.01
C ALA A 81 -1.03 -14.99 14.88
N ASP A 82 -1.14 -14.49 13.65
CA ASP A 82 -0.36 -14.97 12.50
C ASP A 82 1.13 -14.63 12.64
N LEU A 83 1.49 -13.46 13.19
CA LEU A 83 2.88 -13.12 13.52
C LEU A 83 3.50 -14.09 14.54
N ARG A 84 2.67 -14.71 15.39
CA ARG A 84 3.10 -15.67 16.41
C ARG A 84 3.41 -17.06 15.82
N GLN A 85 2.90 -17.37 14.62
CA GLN A 85 3.27 -18.54 13.84
C GLN A 85 3.88 -18.08 12.51
N PRO A 86 5.21 -17.86 12.43
CA PRO A 86 5.88 -17.53 11.18
C PRO A 86 5.88 -18.75 10.25
N ARG A 87 4.73 -19.08 9.67
CA ARG A 87 4.65 -19.91 8.49
C ARG A 87 5.12 -19.02 7.36
N CYS A 88 6.36 -19.18 6.90
CA CYS A 88 6.84 -18.57 5.66
C CYS A 88 5.75 -18.79 4.59
N PRO A 89 5.05 -17.74 4.14
CA PRO A 89 4.05 -17.92 3.11
C PRO A 89 4.82 -18.36 1.88
N SER A 90 4.52 -19.56 1.38
CA SER A 90 5.12 -20.03 0.15
C SER A 90 4.92 -18.97 -0.93
N PHE A 91 5.92 -18.75 -1.78
CA PHE A 91 5.88 -17.72 -2.85
C PHE A 91 4.60 -17.84 -3.71
N GLN A 92 4.07 -19.05 -3.85
CA GLN A 92 2.78 -19.33 -4.48
C GLN A 92 1.57 -18.70 -3.79
N ARG A 93 1.55 -18.63 -2.45
CA ARG A 93 0.44 -18.02 -1.68
C ARG A 93 0.47 -16.49 -1.81
N VAL A 94 1.66 -15.89 -1.78
CA VAL A 94 1.87 -14.47 -2.05
C VAL A 94 1.45 -14.13 -3.48
N CYS A 95 1.85 -14.93 -4.47
CA CYS A 95 1.42 -14.74 -5.86
C CYS A 95 -0.11 -14.84 -6.01
N ARG A 96 -0.77 -15.81 -5.37
CA ARG A 96 -2.25 -15.94 -5.45
C ARG A 96 -2.99 -14.74 -4.85
N PHE A 97 -2.48 -14.18 -3.75
CA PHE A 97 -3.04 -12.97 -3.14
C PHE A 97 -2.86 -11.76 -4.06
N ILE A 98 -1.69 -11.61 -4.69
CA ILE A 98 -1.42 -10.56 -5.69
C ILE A 98 -2.34 -10.67 -6.91
N LEU A 99 -2.70 -11.90 -7.30
CA LEU A 99 -3.52 -12.19 -8.48
C LEU A 99 -5.02 -12.00 -8.27
N SER A 100 -5.52 -11.93 -7.04
CA SER A 100 -6.97 -11.73 -6.78
C SER A 100 -7.38 -10.27 -6.90
N ASP A 101 -6.59 -9.35 -6.32
CA ASP A 101 -6.83 -7.91 -6.42
C ASP A 101 -5.50 -7.15 -6.56
N THR A 102 -5.16 -6.87 -7.82
CA THR A 102 -3.88 -6.24 -8.22
C THR A 102 -3.68 -4.86 -7.61
N PHE A 103 -4.76 -4.08 -7.53
CA PHE A 103 -4.76 -2.75 -6.98
C PHE A 103 -4.42 -2.79 -5.49
N ASP A 104 -5.11 -3.63 -4.74
CA ASP A 104 -4.94 -3.72 -3.28
C ASP A 104 -3.58 -4.29 -2.90
N ALA A 105 -3.14 -5.32 -3.63
CA ALA A 105 -1.81 -5.87 -3.46
C ALA A 105 -0.72 -4.80 -3.68
N SER A 106 -0.91 -3.92 -4.67
CA SER A 106 0.03 -2.80 -4.90
C SER A 106 0.07 -1.84 -3.72
N CYS A 107 -1.08 -1.48 -3.15
CA CYS A 107 -1.20 -0.58 -2.00
C CYS A 107 -0.62 -1.20 -0.72
N MET A 108 -0.88 -2.49 -0.50
CA MET A 108 -0.36 -3.25 0.64
C MET A 108 1.14 -3.49 0.57
N ILE A 109 1.75 -3.52 -0.62
CA ILE A 109 3.22 -3.58 -0.77
C ILE A 109 3.83 -2.18 -0.67
N PHE A 110 3.21 -1.19 -1.29
CA PHE A 110 3.71 0.19 -1.31
C PHE A 110 3.80 0.78 0.11
N THR A 111 2.75 0.63 0.91
CA THR A 111 2.67 1.22 2.26
C THR A 111 3.83 0.81 3.17
N PRO A 112 4.13 -0.49 3.40
CA PRO A 112 5.26 -0.89 4.24
C PRO A 112 6.62 -0.49 3.66
N VAL A 113 6.78 -0.46 2.34
CA VAL A 113 8.02 0.04 1.71
C VAL A 113 8.22 1.53 2.01
N VAL A 114 7.17 2.34 1.89
CA VAL A 114 7.23 3.77 2.22
C VAL A 114 7.50 3.98 3.72
N ILE A 115 6.84 3.22 4.60
CA ILE A 115 7.12 3.27 6.05
C ILE A 115 8.59 2.94 6.31
N LEU A 116 9.12 1.88 5.69
CA LEU A 116 10.50 1.46 5.86
C LEU A 116 11.47 2.55 5.41
N ILE A 117 11.24 3.16 4.24
CA ILE A 117 12.03 4.30 3.75
C ILE A 117 11.99 5.45 4.77
N CYS A 118 10.80 5.83 5.25
CA CYS A 118 10.66 6.90 6.22
C CYS A 118 11.41 6.62 7.53
N VAL A 119 11.30 5.40 8.07
CA VAL A 119 11.96 4.99 9.30
C VAL A 119 13.48 4.97 9.13
N ILE A 120 14.00 4.37 8.05
CA ILE A 120 15.44 4.33 7.77
C ILE A 120 16.03 5.75 7.66
N THR A 121 15.33 6.64 6.96
CA THR A 121 15.79 8.03 6.81
C THR A 121 15.73 8.82 8.11
N ILE A 122 14.67 8.65 8.92
CA ILE A 122 14.56 9.32 10.24
C ILE A 122 15.62 8.83 11.22
N LEU A 123 15.99 7.54 11.17
CA LEU A 123 17.07 6.98 11.98
C LEU A 123 18.47 7.44 11.56
N GLY A 124 18.58 8.32 10.56
CA GLY A 124 19.85 8.96 10.17
C GLY A 124 20.76 8.08 9.32
N VAL A 125 20.24 7.00 8.73
CA VAL A 125 21.02 6.13 7.83
C VAL A 125 21.32 6.82 6.49
N SER A 126 20.57 7.86 6.13
CA SER A 126 20.77 8.63 4.90
C SER A 126 20.46 10.10 5.14
N GLU A 127 21.16 10.99 4.43
CA GLU A 127 20.87 12.42 4.50
C GLU A 127 19.43 12.68 4.01
N PRO A 128 18.57 13.30 4.85
CA PRO A 128 17.16 13.48 4.54
C PRO A 128 17.01 14.52 3.42
N THR A 129 16.93 14.05 2.19
CA THR A 129 16.69 14.86 1.00
C THR A 129 15.19 14.86 0.72
N GLY A 130 14.50 15.88 1.24
CA GLY A 130 13.10 16.13 0.91
C GLY A 130 12.94 16.78 -0.48
N GLY A 131 11.80 17.43 -0.71
CA GLY A 131 11.58 18.22 -1.91
C GLY A 131 10.91 17.47 -3.07
N PRO A 132 10.78 18.10 -4.25
CA PRO A 132 10.06 17.54 -5.39
C PRO A 132 10.61 16.18 -5.85
N GLY A 133 11.94 16.00 -5.80
CA GLY A 133 12.59 14.75 -6.22
C GLY A 133 12.17 13.55 -5.38
N PHE A 134 11.97 13.75 -4.08
CA PHE A 134 11.45 12.71 -3.19
C PHE A 134 10.01 12.30 -3.56
N TYR A 135 9.12 13.26 -3.82
CA TYR A 135 7.75 12.99 -4.23
C TYR A 135 7.68 12.32 -5.61
N LEU A 136 8.56 12.71 -6.53
CA LEU A 136 8.72 12.04 -7.82
C LEU A 136 9.17 10.58 -7.62
N ALA A 137 10.15 10.33 -6.74
CA ALA A 137 10.61 8.99 -6.42
C ALA A 137 9.49 8.11 -5.83
N LEU A 138 8.60 8.67 -5.00
CA LEU A 138 7.42 7.95 -4.47
C LEU A 138 6.45 7.55 -5.58
N VAL A 139 6.16 8.45 -6.53
CA VAL A 139 5.29 8.14 -7.68
C VAL A 139 5.91 7.08 -8.58
N LEU A 140 7.22 7.20 -8.87
CA LEU A 140 7.95 6.21 -9.66
C LEU A 140 8.00 4.85 -8.95
N LEU A 141 8.21 4.82 -7.64
CA LEU A 141 8.18 3.61 -6.83
C LEU A 141 6.83 2.91 -6.92
N TYR A 142 5.73 3.66 -6.80
CA TYR A 142 4.39 3.10 -6.95
C TYR A 142 4.16 2.55 -8.36
N GLY A 143 4.57 3.29 -9.39
CA GLY A 143 4.52 2.82 -10.78
C GLY A 143 5.34 1.55 -11.02
N LEU A 144 6.53 1.45 -10.42
CA LEU A 144 7.39 0.27 -10.50
C LEU A 144 6.71 -0.96 -9.88
N ILE A 145 6.12 -0.81 -8.68
CA ILE A 145 5.38 -1.89 -8.00
C ILE A 145 4.23 -2.36 -8.89
N TRP A 146 3.50 -1.42 -9.51
CA TRP A 146 2.40 -1.74 -10.41
C TRP A 146 2.87 -2.54 -11.64
N ILE A 147 3.92 -2.08 -12.31
CA ILE A 147 4.50 -2.77 -13.47
C ILE A 147 4.93 -4.19 -13.08
N LEU A 148 5.58 -4.34 -11.92
CA LEU A 148 6.01 -5.65 -11.43
C LEU A 148 4.83 -6.59 -11.20
N ILE A 149 3.75 -6.12 -10.57
CA ILE A 149 2.53 -6.92 -10.34
C ILE A 149 1.91 -7.35 -11.67
N VAL A 150 1.74 -6.41 -12.61
CA VAL A 150 1.19 -6.72 -13.94
C VAL A 150 2.09 -7.72 -14.69
N ALA A 151 3.40 -7.56 -14.64
CA ALA A 151 4.34 -8.51 -15.24
C ALA A 151 4.19 -9.91 -14.64
N LEU A 152 4.10 -10.04 -13.31
CA LEU A 152 3.88 -11.32 -12.63
C LEU A 152 2.56 -11.97 -13.06
N MET A 153 1.49 -11.20 -13.22
CA MET A 153 0.22 -11.73 -13.73
C MET A 153 0.33 -12.24 -15.17
N LEU A 154 1.01 -11.50 -16.05
CA LEU A 154 1.20 -11.91 -17.43
C LEU A 154 2.00 -13.23 -17.50
N VAL A 155 3.03 -13.37 -16.66
CA VAL A 155 3.80 -14.62 -16.55
C VAL A 155 2.93 -15.77 -16.04
N ASP A 156 2.10 -15.55 -15.01
CA ASP A 156 1.21 -16.60 -14.49
C ASP A 156 0.17 -17.03 -15.53
N LYS A 157 -0.43 -16.07 -16.24
CA LYS A 157 -1.38 -16.33 -17.33
C LYS A 157 -0.71 -17.12 -18.46
N ALA A 158 0.50 -16.76 -18.86
CA ALA A 158 1.26 -17.48 -19.88
C ALA A 158 1.59 -18.92 -19.44
N ARG A 159 1.97 -19.13 -18.17
CA ARG A 159 2.20 -20.47 -17.61
C ARG A 159 0.95 -21.34 -17.61
N ARG A 160 -0.22 -20.80 -17.23
CA ARG A 160 -1.49 -21.53 -17.26
C ARG A 160 -1.87 -21.95 -18.68
N LEU A 161 -1.67 -21.06 -19.66
CA LEU A 161 -1.91 -21.36 -21.08
C LEU A 161 -0.95 -22.42 -21.63
N ALA A 162 0.31 -22.42 -21.20
CA ALA A 162 1.29 -23.44 -21.58
C ALA A 162 0.97 -24.82 -20.99
N ASN A 163 0.58 -24.87 -19.70
CA ASN A 163 0.22 -26.13 -19.04
C ASN A 163 -1.10 -26.71 -19.54
N GLY A 164 -2.13 -25.88 -19.78
CA GLY A 164 -3.41 -26.34 -20.33
C GLY A 164 -3.33 -26.84 -21.78
N ARG A 165 -2.22 -26.58 -22.48
CA ARG A 165 -1.93 -27.10 -23.82
C ARG A 165 -1.21 -28.46 -23.78
N ARG A 166 -0.75 -28.91 -22.61
CA ARG A 166 -0.03 -30.18 -22.41
C ARG A 166 -0.95 -31.34 -22.00
N ASP A 167 -2.17 -31.03 -21.54
CA ASP A 167 -3.20 -31.99 -21.13
C ASP A 167 -4.25 -32.27 -22.24
N ARG A 168 -4.00 -31.81 -23.48
CA ARG A 168 -4.77 -32.16 -24.69
C ARG A 168 -3.86 -32.85 -25.69
#